data_AF-A0A1X7TX64-F1
#
_entry.id   AF-A0A1X7TX64-F1
#
_cell.length_a   1.000
_cell.length_b   1.000
_cell.length_c   1.000
_cell.angle_alpha   90.00
_cell.angle_beta   90.00
_cell.angle_gamma   90.00
#
_symmetry.space_group_name_H-M   'P 1'
#
loop_
_entity.id
_entity.type
_entity.pdbx_description
1 polymer ?
#
loop_
_entity_poly.entity_id
_entity_poly.type
_entity_poly.pdbx_seq_one_letter_code
_entity_poly.pdbx_strand_id
1 'polypeptide(L)'
;MWLMGRRSTLSKWLAFQWPLALEYISILVKELISVVMAAALFRRSWKGKLVVFSVDNEAVVYILSKTHSRESHLIHLIRLLVFYTAHFDFWFRDELIPWKNK
;
A
#
# COMPACT_ATOMS: atom_id res chain seq x y z
N MET A 1 10.31 -5.05 2.12
CA MET A 1 9.35 -5.38 1.06
C MET A 1 9.84 -4.80 -0.27
N TRP A 2 10.24 -5.65 -1.22
CA TRP A 2 10.73 -5.24 -2.54
C TRP A 2 9.80 -5.84 -3.61
N LEU A 3 9.18 -5.00 -4.45
CA LEU A 3 8.39 -5.46 -5.59
C LEU A 3 9.14 -5.18 -6.89
N MET A 4 9.60 -6.23 -7.56
CA MET A 4 10.41 -6.14 -8.77
C MET A 4 9.57 -6.39 -10.03
N GLY A 5 9.70 -5.51 -11.03
CA GLY A 5 9.19 -5.68 -12.40
C GLY A 5 10.09 -4.97 -13.43
N ARG A 6 10.54 -5.70 -14.45
CA ARG A 6 11.34 -5.27 -15.62
C ARG A 6 10.38 -5.45 -16.83
N ARG A 7 10.07 -4.53 -17.77
CA ARG A 7 10.77 -3.40 -18.42
C ARG A 7 9.78 -2.29 -18.86
N SER A 8 10.35 -1.08 -19.01
CA SER A 8 9.90 0.13 -19.73
C SER A 8 8.62 0.87 -19.29
N THR A 9 8.74 1.61 -18.19
CA THR A 9 8.53 3.07 -18.10
C THR A 9 8.83 3.48 -16.65
N LEU A 10 10.01 4.07 -16.40
CA LEU A 10 10.50 4.55 -15.09
C LEU A 10 9.96 3.78 -13.86
N SER A 11 10.66 2.75 -13.42
CA SER A 11 10.42 2.13 -12.11
C SER A 11 10.64 3.19 -11.04
N LYS A 12 9.57 3.82 -10.56
CA LYS A 12 9.65 4.76 -9.45
C LYS A 12 9.57 3.97 -8.16
N TRP A 13 10.61 4.10 -7.35
CA TRP A 13 10.73 3.40 -6.08
C TRP A 13 10.43 4.37 -4.94
N LEU A 14 9.66 3.91 -3.96
CA LEU A 14 9.50 4.58 -2.68
C LEU A 14 10.28 3.79 -1.64
N ALA A 15 11.28 4.43 -1.04
CA ALA A 15 12.02 3.90 0.09
C ALA A 15 12.28 5.05 1.05
N PHE A 16 12.08 4.82 2.35
CA PHE A 16 12.33 5.79 3.40
C PHE A 16 12.66 5.07 4.69
N GLN A 17 13.32 5.79 5.60
CA GLN A 17 13.57 5.34 6.96
C GLN A 17 12.41 5.78 7.86
N TRP A 18 11.96 4.89 8.74
CA TRP A 18 10.98 5.27 9.75
C TRP A 18 11.65 6.19 10.77
N PRO A 19 11.05 7.35 11.08
CA PRO A 19 11.56 8.19 12.16
C PRO A 19 11.44 7.44 13.50
N LEU A 20 12.33 7.75 14.44
CA LEU A 20 12.37 7.11 15.77
C LEU A 20 11.02 7.17 16.50
N ALA A 21 10.27 8.26 16.29
CA ALA A 21 8.92 8.42 16.85
C ALA A 21 7.92 7.32 16.41
N LEU A 22 8.17 6.64 15.29
CA LEU A 22 7.33 5.57 14.75
C LEU A 22 7.97 4.18 14.90
N GLU A 23 9.05 4.06 15.68
CA GLU A 23 9.78 2.80 15.84
C GLU A 23 8.91 1.70 16.44
N TYR A 24 8.13 2.01 17.47
CA TYR A 24 7.29 1.06 18.20
C TYR A 24 5.91 0.79 17.57
N ILE A 25 5.62 1.41 16.43
CA ILE A 25 4.37 1.17 15.72
C ILE A 25 4.40 -0.21 15.07
N SER A 26 3.23 -0.88 15.06
CA SER A 26 3.07 -2.20 14.48
C SER A 26 3.47 -2.22 13.00
N ILE A 27 4.02 -3.36 12.57
CA ILE A 27 4.48 -3.53 11.18
C ILE A 27 3.31 -3.34 10.18
N LEU A 28 2.12 -3.79 10.55
CA LEU A 28 0.86 -3.60 9.83
C LEU A 28 0.59 -2.12 9.52
N VAL A 29 0.70 -1.26 10.53
CA VAL A 29 0.46 0.18 10.36
C VAL A 29 1.54 0.80 9.48
N LYS A 30 2.81 0.41 9.65
CA LYS A 30 3.93 0.89 8.83
C LYS A 30 3.74 0.52 7.35
N GLU A 31 3.36 -0.71 7.06
CA GLU A 31 3.09 -1.17 5.70
C GLU A 31 1.89 -0.46 5.09
N LEU A 32 0.82 -0.29 5.87
CA LEU A 32 -0.36 0.44 5.41
C LEU A 32 -0.07 1.94 5.14
N ILE A 33 0.72 2.59 6.00
CA ILE A 33 1.22 3.96 5.73
C ILE A 33 2.00 4.01 4.42
N SER A 34 2.85 3.01 4.17
CA SER A 34 3.64 2.93 2.93
C SER A 34 2.76 2.82 1.69
N VAL A 35 1.68 2.03 1.75
CA VAL A 35 0.66 1.93 0.69
C VAL A 35 -0.02 3.28 0.45
N VAL A 36 -0.47 3.95 1.52
CA VAL A 36 -1.11 5.27 1.44
C VAL A 36 -0.17 6.32 0.87
N MET A 37 1.10 6.32 1.27
CA MET A 37 2.12 7.21 0.72
C MET A 37 2.40 6.94 -0.77
N ALA A 38 2.46 5.67 -1.17
CA ALA A 38 2.62 5.29 -2.56
C ALA A 38 1.45 5.81 -3.41
N ALA A 39 0.21 5.71 -2.93
CA ALA A 39 -0.96 6.29 -3.58
C ALA A 39 -0.85 7.80 -3.76
N ALA A 40 -0.44 8.51 -2.71
CA ALA A 40 -0.24 9.96 -2.79
C ALA A 40 0.84 10.35 -3.81
N LEU A 41 1.96 9.62 -3.86
CA LEU A 41 3.13 9.96 -4.68
C LEU A 41 2.98 9.52 -6.15
N PHE A 42 2.45 8.33 -6.40
CA PHE A 42 2.34 7.73 -7.73
C PHE A 42 0.97 7.93 -8.39
N ARG A 43 0.08 8.70 -7.75
CA ARG A 43 -1.24 9.09 -8.26
C ARG A 43 -1.32 9.35 -9.76
N ARG A 44 -0.42 10.18 -10.31
CA ARG A 44 -0.45 10.58 -11.73
C ARG A 44 -0.22 9.40 -12.67
N SER A 45 0.63 8.45 -12.27
CA SER A 45 0.91 7.24 -13.06
C SER A 45 -0.17 6.17 -12.91
N TRP A 46 -1.03 6.27 -11.90
CA TRP A 46 -2.07 5.29 -11.57
C TRP A 46 -3.45 5.66 -12.10
N LYS A 47 -3.68 6.92 -12.46
CA LYS A 47 -4.96 7.37 -13.04
C LYS A 47 -5.43 6.46 -14.17
N GLY A 48 -6.68 6.02 -14.10
CA GLY A 48 -7.37 5.12 -15.02
C GLY A 48 -6.93 3.66 -14.92
N LYS A 49 -6.16 3.26 -13.90
CA LYS A 49 -5.58 1.91 -13.80
C LYS A 49 -6.02 1.18 -12.54
N LEU A 50 -5.96 -0.15 -12.61
CA LEU A 50 -6.03 -1.05 -11.48
C LEU A 50 -4.63 -1.30 -10.94
N VAL A 51 -4.35 -0.83 -9.72
CA VAL A 51 -3.09 -0.99 -9.01
C VAL A 51 -3.15 -2.26 -8.17
N VAL A 52 -2.15 -3.13 -8.31
CA VAL A 52 -2.05 -4.34 -7.49
C VAL A 52 -1.08 -4.07 -6.35
N PHE A 53 -1.57 -4.13 -5.11
CA PHE A 53 -0.75 -4.07 -3.91
C PHE A 53 -0.33 -5.50 -3.52
N SER A 54 0.86 -5.88 -3.97
CA SER A 54 1.48 -7.14 -3.58
C SER A 54 2.15 -6.98 -2.21
N VAL A 55 1.60 -7.61 -1.17
CA VAL A 55 2.07 -7.48 0.22
C VAL A 55 2.40 -8.87 0.78
N ASP A 56 3.45 -8.99 1.59
CA ASP A 56 3.87 -10.24 2.24
C ASP A 56 3.25 -10.43 3.64
N ASN A 57 2.50 -9.44 4.13
CA ASN A 57 1.78 -9.48 5.39
C ASN A 57 0.27 -9.72 5.19
N GLU A 58 -0.20 -10.90 5.59
CA GLU A 58 -1.61 -11.29 5.51
C GLU A 58 -2.56 -10.32 6.21
N ALA A 59 -2.14 -9.70 7.32
CA ALA A 59 -2.98 -8.74 8.03
C ALA A 59 -3.22 -7.47 7.20
N VAL A 60 -2.22 -7.02 6.42
CA VAL A 60 -2.37 -5.88 5.51
C VAL A 60 -3.31 -6.25 4.35
N VAL A 61 -3.10 -7.42 3.74
CA VAL A 61 -3.96 -7.95 2.67
C VAL A 61 -5.41 -8.03 3.15
N TYR A 62 -5.64 -8.56 4.36
CA TYR A 62 -6.97 -8.63 4.97
C TYR A 62 -7.61 -7.25 5.14
N ILE A 63 -6.86 -6.25 5.62
CA ILE A 63 -7.41 -4.90 5.83
C ILE A 63 -7.67 -4.19 4.49
N LEU A 64 -6.79 -4.35 3.50
CA LEU A 64 -6.96 -3.79 2.16
C LEU A 64 -8.18 -4.39 1.46
N SER A 65 -8.34 -5.72 1.50
CA SER A 65 -9.50 -6.40 0.89
C SER A 65 -10.81 -6.06 1.57
N LYS A 66 -10.83 -5.98 2.91
CA LYS A 66 -12.03 -5.62 3.67
C LYS A 66 -12.38 -4.14 3.60
N THR A 67 -11.39 -3.28 3.32
CA THR A 67 -11.52 -1.81 3.38
C THR A 67 -12.12 -1.30 4.70
N HIS A 68 -11.96 -2.07 5.77
CA HIS A 68 -12.58 -1.82 7.06
C HIS A 68 -11.72 -2.36 8.21
N SER A 69 -11.69 -1.65 9.33
CA SER A 69 -11.04 -2.09 10.57
C SER A 69 -11.77 -1.49 11.78
N ARG A 70 -11.71 -2.19 12.92
CA ARG A 70 -12.22 -1.70 14.21
C ARG A 70 -11.29 -0.68 14.84
N GLU A 71 -10.01 -0.69 14.47
CA GLU A 71 -9.01 0.21 15.03
C GLU A 71 -9.05 1.57 14.33
N SER A 72 -9.24 2.64 15.13
CA SER A 72 -9.48 3.99 14.62
C SER A 72 -8.37 4.49 13.69
N HIS A 73 -7.12 4.13 13.95
CA HIS A 73 -5.99 4.58 13.14
C HIS A 73 -5.89 3.82 11.80
N LEU A 74 -6.19 2.52 11.79
CA LEU A 74 -6.22 1.70 10.57
C LEU A 74 -7.35 2.13 9.63
N ILE A 75 -8.55 2.37 10.16
CA ILE A 75 -9.67 2.85 9.34
C ILE A 75 -9.39 4.26 8.78
N HIS A 76 -8.66 5.10 9.52
CA HIS A 76 -8.27 6.42 9.01
C HIS A 76 -7.37 6.30 7.78
N LEU A 77 -6.37 5.42 7.83
CA LEU A 77 -5.47 5.14 6.71
C LEU A 77 -6.23 4.56 5.50
N ILE A 78 -7.17 3.65 5.74
CA ILE A 78 -8.00 3.09 4.67
C ILE A 78 -8.91 4.15 4.04
N ARG A 79 -9.56 5.00 4.84
CA ARG A 79 -10.38 6.08 4.31
C ARG A 79 -9.55 7.07 3.49
N LEU A 80 -8.32 7.33 3.92
CA LEU A 80 -7.39 8.15 3.15
C LEU A 80 -6.99 7.49 1.83
N LEU A 81 -6.77 6.17 1.81
CA LEU A 81 -6.51 5.41 0.58
C LEU A 81 -7.72 5.48 -0.38
N VAL A 82 -8.93 5.23 0.12
CA VAL A 82 -10.17 5.31 -0.66
C VAL A 82 -10.43 6.73 -1.17
N PHE A 83 -10.11 7.74 -0.36
CA PHE A 83 -10.14 9.13 -0.81
C PHE A 83 -9.19 9.35 -1.99
N TYR A 84 -7.95 8.84 -1.92
CA TYR A 84 -7.02 8.95 -3.04
C TYR A 84 -7.48 8.20 -4.29
N THR A 85 -8.07 7.01 -4.15
CA THR A 85 -8.59 6.24 -5.29
C THR A 85 -9.69 7.01 -6.00
N ALA A 86 -10.62 7.60 -5.24
CA ALA A 86 -11.69 8.42 -5.80
C ALA A 86 -11.17 9.74 -6.38
N HIS A 87 -10.27 10.42 -5.68
CA HIS A 87 -9.78 11.74 -6.08
C HIS A 87 -8.83 11.68 -7.29
N PHE A 88 -8.02 10.63 -7.40
CA PHE A 88 -7.06 10.45 -8.49
C PHE A 88 -7.50 9.42 -9.54
N ASP A 89 -8.73 8.93 -9.45
CA ASP A 89 -9.39 8.08 -10.44
C ASP A 89 -8.56 6.83 -10.74
N PHE A 90 -8.28 6.03 -9.71
CA PHE A 90 -7.63 4.72 -9.85
C PHE A 90 -8.31 3.69 -8.95
N TRP A 91 -8.13 2.42 -9.25
CA TRP A 91 -8.63 1.31 -8.45
C TRP A 91 -7.47 0.53 -7.86
N PHE A 92 -7.72 -0.23 -6.80
CA PHE A 92 -6.73 -1.16 -6.29
C PHE A 92 -7.31 -2.53 -5.99
N ARG A 93 -6.42 -3.51 -5.96
CA ARG A 93 -6.64 -4.84 -5.38
C ARG A 93 -5.41 -5.24 -4.60
N ASP A 94 -5.59 -6.04 -3.58
CA ASP A 94 -4.53 -6.69 -2.84
C ASP A 94 -4.17 -8.05 -3.46
N GLU A 95 -2.92 -8.46 -3.25
CA GLU A 95 -2.41 -9.78 -3.57
C GLU A 95 -1.40 -10.18 -2.49
N LEU A 96 -1.63 -11.32 -1.83
CA LEU A 96 -0.63 -11.91 -0.95
C LEU A 96 0.50 -12.46 -1.80
N ILE A 97 1.73 -12.07 -1.51
CA ILE A 97 2.90 -12.66 -2.18
C ILE A 97 3.07 -14.08 -1.66
N PRO A 98 2.86 -15.12 -2.49
CA PRO A 98 3.10 -16.48 -2.04
C PRO A 98 4.58 -16.66 -1.75
N TRP A 99 4.92 -17.21 -0.58
CA TRP A 99 6.27 -17.66 -0.32
C TRP A 99 6.61 -18.77 -1.31
N LYS A 100 7.44 -18.45 -2.32
CA LYS A 100 7.99 -19.46 -3.22
C LYS A 100 9.08 -20.22 -2.46
N ASN A 101 8.80 -21.48 -2.12
CA ASN A 101 9.84 -22.46 -1.83
C ASN A 101 10.76 -22.51 -3.07
N LYS A 102 12.01 -22.09 -2.90
CA LYS A 102 13.08 -22.28 -3.89
C LYS A 102 13.57 -23.71 -3.86
#